data_AF-A0AAE4WEA7-F1
#
_entry.id   AF-A0AAE4WEA7-F1
#
_cell.length_a   1.000
_cell.length_b   1.000
_cell.length_c   1.000
_cell.angle_alpha   90.00
_cell.angle_beta   90.00
_cell.angle_gamma   90.00
#
_symmetry.space_group_name_H-M   'P 1'
#
loop_
_entity.id
_entity.type
_entity.pdbx_description
1 polymer ?
#
loop_
_entity_poly.entity_id
_entity_poly.type
_entity_poly.pdbx_seq_one_letter_code
_entity_poly.pdbx_strand_id
1 'polypeptide(L)'
;MPDFDVSSSRLKMKPFNSNDVSEPMSRMGRGPSLDYITYAPGPREVASRNAVGGAAASALRMGSEALNSYALTHWAKKWLENNETKILAKLMETGDGAFVVQVNYMESDANETRTYLSRDIYLLGTVPKASDAGRILTADLMYGPKIDAQRPNNSIKFRYAYLVGERL
;
A
#
# COMPACT_ATOMS: atom_id res chain seq x y z
N MET A 1 -2.02 0.76 -10.31
CA MET A 1 -1.65 0.56 -8.89
C MET A 1 -0.14 0.67 -8.81
N PRO A 2 0.46 1.15 -7.71
CA PRO A 2 1.91 1.20 -7.59
C PRO A 2 2.49 -0.21 -7.72
N ASP A 3 3.52 -0.34 -8.56
CA ASP A 3 4.27 -1.58 -8.67
C ASP A 3 5.36 -1.58 -7.59
N PHE A 4 5.30 -2.52 -6.67
CA PHE A 4 6.28 -2.63 -5.59
C PHE A 4 7.30 -3.75 -5.82
N ASP A 5 7.47 -4.20 -7.06
CA ASP A 5 8.64 -4.99 -7.46
C ASP A 5 9.85 -4.05 -7.59
N VAL A 6 10.66 -3.99 -6.52
CA VAL A 6 11.79 -3.08 -6.41
C VAL A 6 13.04 -3.82 -5.94
N SER A 7 14.19 -3.36 -6.41
CA SER A 7 15.50 -3.90 -6.03
C SER A 7 16.47 -2.79 -5.64
N SER A 8 17.36 -3.14 -4.71
CA SER A 8 18.59 -2.43 -4.38
C SER A 8 19.80 -3.24 -4.89
N SER A 9 21.00 -2.91 -4.43
CA SER A 9 22.23 -3.58 -4.87
C SER A 9 22.31 -5.06 -4.45
N ARG A 10 21.73 -5.40 -3.29
CA ARG A 10 21.85 -6.73 -2.67
C ARG A 10 20.51 -7.35 -2.29
N LEU A 11 19.42 -6.59 -2.33
CA LEU A 11 18.09 -7.04 -1.94
C LEU A 11 17.11 -6.79 -3.07
N LYS A 12 16.11 -7.66 -3.16
CA LYS A 12 14.90 -7.41 -3.93
C LYS A 12 13.69 -7.58 -3.04
N MET A 13 12.60 -6.92 -3.40
CA MET A 13 11.35 -6.95 -2.68
C MET A 13 10.22 -6.97 -3.70
N LYS A 14 9.27 -7.88 -3.52
CA LYS A 14 8.12 -8.06 -4.42
C LYS A 14 6.82 -8.09 -3.63
N PRO A 15 5.68 -7.73 -4.25
CA PRO A 15 4.37 -7.90 -3.64
C PRO A 15 4.16 -9.34 -3.18
N PHE A 16 3.68 -9.50 -1.95
CA PHE A 16 3.28 -10.80 -1.44
C PHE A 16 2.02 -11.27 -2.17
N ASN A 17 2.05 -12.49 -2.71
CA ASN A 17 0.88 -13.08 -3.34
C ASN A 17 -0.03 -13.66 -2.24
N SER A 18 -1.17 -13.02 -2.01
CA SER A 18 -2.11 -13.38 -0.93
C SER A 18 -2.78 -14.74 -1.12
N ASN A 19 -2.59 -15.42 -2.26
CA ASN A 19 -3.13 -16.76 -2.51
C ASN A 19 -2.62 -17.81 -1.49
N ASP A 20 -1.52 -17.53 -0.80
CA ASP A 20 -0.93 -18.40 0.23
C ASP A 20 -1.49 -18.14 1.65
N VAL A 21 -2.35 -17.12 1.83
CA VAL A 21 -2.98 -16.79 3.11
C VAL A 21 -4.44 -17.21 3.08
N SER A 22 -4.85 -17.91 4.14
CA SER A 22 -6.23 -18.36 4.36
C SER A 22 -7.21 -17.21 4.14
N GLU A 23 -8.38 -17.53 3.56
CA GLU A 23 -9.42 -16.58 3.14
C GLU A 23 -9.65 -15.42 4.12
N PRO A 24 -9.99 -14.21 3.62
CA PRO A 24 -10.25 -13.05 4.46
C PRO A 24 -11.27 -13.40 5.54
N MET A 25 -10.93 -13.11 6.80
CA MET A 25 -11.83 -13.39 7.93
C MET A 25 -13.24 -12.88 7.64
N SER A 26 -14.23 -13.75 7.79
CA SER A 26 -15.64 -13.39 7.65
C SER A 26 -15.95 -12.27 8.62
N ARG A 27 -16.17 -11.06 8.09
CA ARG A 27 -16.48 -9.89 8.90
C ARG A 27 -17.87 -10.11 9.49
N MET A 28 -17.96 -10.16 10.81
CA MET A 28 -19.24 -9.91 11.48
C MET A 28 -19.71 -8.51 11.04
N GLY A 29 -20.99 -8.39 10.70
CA GLY A 29 -21.55 -7.17 10.11
C GLY A 29 -21.13 -5.91 10.87
N ARG A 30 -20.99 -4.78 10.16
CA ARG A 30 -20.68 -3.51 10.81
C ARG A 30 -21.80 -3.17 11.80
N GLY A 31 -21.43 -2.63 12.95
CA GLY A 31 -22.40 -1.98 13.84
C GLY A 31 -23.20 -0.91 13.08
N PRO A 32 -24.37 -0.51 13.60
CA PRO A 32 -25.23 0.48 12.95
C PRO A 32 -24.41 1.73 12.62
N SER A 33 -24.43 2.11 11.34
CA SER A 33 -23.71 3.29 10.89
C SER A 33 -24.36 4.54 11.48
N LEU A 34 -23.54 5.42 12.05
CA LEU A 34 -23.94 6.77 12.48
C LEU A 34 -23.75 7.80 11.36
N ASP A 35 -23.63 7.37 10.10
CA ASP A 35 -23.43 8.27 8.95
C ASP A 35 -24.56 9.30 8.80
N TYR A 36 -25.72 9.09 9.45
CA TYR A 36 -26.82 10.06 9.53
C TYR A 36 -26.53 11.27 10.45
N ILE A 37 -25.51 11.19 11.31
CA ILE A 37 -25.06 12.31 12.16
C ILE A 37 -23.91 13.08 11.48
N THR A 38 -23.27 12.49 10.46
CA THR A 38 -22.20 13.12 9.71
C THR A 38 -22.74 13.78 8.44
N TYR A 39 -22.30 15.00 8.16
CA TYR A 39 -22.66 15.71 6.94
C TYR A 39 -22.41 14.85 5.69
N ALA A 40 -23.37 14.89 4.76
CA ALA A 40 -23.24 14.22 3.47
C ALA A 40 -21.97 14.71 2.74
N PRO A 41 -21.24 13.80 2.07
CA PRO A 41 -20.08 14.18 1.26
C PRO A 41 -20.51 15.15 0.15
N GLY A 42 -19.96 16.36 0.15
CA GLY A 42 -20.12 17.32 -0.94
C GLY A 42 -18.85 17.40 -1.78
N PRO A 43 -18.89 16.98 -3.05
CA PRO A 43 -18.14 17.72 -4.07
C PRO A 43 -18.85 17.72 -5.44
N ARG A 44 -19.28 18.87 -5.99
CA ARG A 44 -19.89 18.91 -7.35
C ARG A 44 -19.61 20.11 -8.26
N GLU A 45 -18.76 21.08 -7.91
CA GLU A 45 -18.64 22.29 -8.75
C GLU A 45 -17.47 22.29 -9.75
N VAL A 46 -16.43 21.48 -9.54
CA VAL A 46 -15.28 21.44 -10.47
C VAL A 46 -15.54 20.50 -11.67
N ALA A 47 -16.32 19.44 -11.46
CA ALA A 47 -16.58 18.40 -12.48
C ALA A 47 -17.50 18.88 -13.64
N SER A 48 -18.39 19.83 -13.41
CA SER A 48 -19.28 20.35 -14.48
C SER A 48 -18.55 21.27 -15.47
N ARG A 49 -17.37 21.80 -15.11
CA ARG A 49 -16.61 22.72 -15.96
C ARG A 49 -15.53 22.05 -16.83
N ASN A 50 -15.05 20.85 -16.46
CA ASN A 50 -13.97 20.16 -17.19
C ASN A 50 -14.46 19.04 -18.13
N ALA A 51 -15.77 18.78 -18.22
CA ALA A 51 -16.34 17.77 -19.12
C ALA A 51 -16.32 18.14 -20.63
N VAL A 52 -15.73 19.29 -21.00
CA VAL A 52 -15.74 19.82 -22.38
C VAL A 52 -14.52 19.35 -23.21
N GLY A 53 -13.50 18.74 -22.58
CA GLY A 53 -12.23 18.36 -23.24
C GLY A 53 -12.03 16.85 -23.38
N GLY A 54 -12.77 16.18 -24.26
CA GLY A 54 -12.60 14.75 -24.58
C GLY A 54 -11.14 14.37 -24.95
N ALA A 55 -10.77 13.12 -24.69
CA ALA A 55 -9.49 12.44 -24.99
C ALA A 55 -8.19 13.06 -24.39
N ALA A 56 -7.94 14.36 -24.54
CA ALA A 56 -6.75 15.03 -24.02
C ALA A 56 -6.75 15.12 -22.49
N ALA A 57 -7.90 15.41 -21.88
CA ALA A 57 -8.04 15.41 -20.42
C ALA A 57 -7.86 13.99 -19.84
N SER A 58 -8.37 12.95 -20.51
CA SER A 58 -8.15 11.56 -20.09
C SER A 58 -6.69 11.12 -20.22
N ALA A 59 -5.98 11.55 -21.26
CA ALA A 59 -4.56 11.22 -21.44
C ALA A 59 -3.66 11.90 -20.39
N LEU A 60 -3.91 13.19 -20.08
CA LEU A 60 -3.24 13.89 -18.99
C LEU A 60 -3.49 13.22 -17.63
N ARG A 61 -4.71 12.74 -17.39
CA ARG A 61 -5.07 12.02 -16.17
C ARG A 61 -4.34 10.68 -16.07
N MET A 62 -4.36 9.87 -17.14
CA MET A 62 -3.59 8.62 -17.19
C MET A 62 -2.09 8.85 -16.95
N GLY A 63 -1.51 9.90 -17.55
CA GLY A 63 -0.12 10.27 -17.33
C GLY A 63 0.18 10.73 -15.90
N SER A 64 -0.72 11.52 -15.31
CA SER A 64 -0.62 11.96 -13.91
C SER A 64 -0.71 10.79 -12.92
N GLU A 65 -1.65 9.85 -13.15
CA GLU A 65 -1.78 8.64 -12.34
C GLU A 65 -0.53 7.74 -12.45
N ALA A 66 0.02 7.60 -13.65
CA ALA A 66 1.25 6.85 -13.87
C ALA A 66 2.44 7.47 -13.13
N LEU A 67 2.66 8.79 -13.26
CA LEU A 67 3.71 9.51 -12.55
C LEU A 67 3.57 9.40 -11.02
N ASN A 68 2.32 9.46 -10.53
CA ASN A 68 2.05 9.32 -9.12
C ASN A 68 2.36 7.92 -8.60
N SER A 69 1.92 6.88 -9.31
CA SER A 69 2.26 5.49 -8.96
C SER A 69 3.77 5.25 -8.99
N TYR A 70 4.47 5.81 -9.99
CA TYR A 70 5.92 5.73 -10.11
C TYR A 70 6.62 6.43 -8.94
N ALA A 71 6.16 7.59 -8.50
CA ALA A 71 6.74 8.30 -7.35
C ALA A 71 6.68 7.44 -6.08
N LEU A 72 5.57 6.71 -5.87
CA LEU A 72 5.42 5.82 -4.72
C LEU A 72 6.33 4.58 -4.83
N THR A 73 6.44 3.99 -6.03
CA THR A 73 7.41 2.91 -6.33
C THR A 73 8.85 3.36 -6.09
N HIS A 74 9.22 4.54 -6.58
CA HIS A 74 10.56 5.11 -6.42
C HIS A 74 10.87 5.40 -4.95
N TRP A 75 9.90 5.91 -4.20
CA TRP A 75 10.03 6.09 -2.75
C TRP A 75 10.30 4.76 -2.03
N ALA A 76 9.57 3.69 -2.36
CA ALA A 76 9.82 2.36 -1.78
C ALA A 76 11.22 1.83 -2.13
N LYS A 77 11.67 2.02 -3.38
CA LYS A 77 13.04 1.70 -3.79
C LYS A 77 14.08 2.45 -2.96
N LYS A 78 13.92 3.77 -2.78
CA LYS A 78 14.84 4.59 -1.98
C LYS A 78 14.86 4.17 -0.51
N TRP A 79 13.70 3.80 0.04
CA TRP A 79 13.65 3.24 1.38
C TRP A 79 14.42 1.92 1.48
N LEU A 80 14.30 1.02 0.50
CA LEU A 80 15.04 -0.25 0.46
C LEU A 80 16.56 -0.01 0.39
N GLU A 81 17.01 0.89 -0.49
CA GLU A 81 18.42 1.28 -0.62
C GLU A 81 18.97 1.82 0.72
N ASN A 82 18.24 2.72 1.38
CA ASN A 82 18.68 3.36 2.63
C ASN A 82 18.70 2.40 3.84
N ASN A 83 17.88 1.34 3.82
CA ASN A 83 17.78 0.38 4.91
C ASN A 83 18.47 -0.97 4.62
N GLU A 84 19.07 -1.12 3.44
CA GLU A 84 19.68 -2.37 2.97
C GLU A 84 20.64 -2.98 4.00
N THR A 85 21.57 -2.18 4.53
CA THR A 85 22.54 -2.62 5.54
C THR A 85 21.88 -3.10 6.83
N LYS A 86 20.83 -2.42 7.29
CA LYS A 86 20.09 -2.80 8.52
C LYS A 86 19.31 -4.10 8.31
N ILE A 87 18.68 -4.26 7.15
CA ILE A 87 17.94 -5.48 6.80
C ILE A 87 18.91 -6.66 6.70
N LEU A 88 20.05 -6.48 6.02
CA LEU A 88 21.07 -7.52 5.90
C LEU A 88 21.64 -7.92 7.27
N ALA A 89 21.91 -6.95 8.15
CA ALA A 89 22.33 -7.22 9.52
C ALA A 89 21.31 -8.08 10.28
N LYS A 90 20.01 -7.72 10.20
CA LYS A 90 18.95 -8.49 10.84
C LYS A 90 18.82 -9.91 10.28
N LEU A 91 18.92 -10.08 8.97
CA LEU A 91 18.94 -11.40 8.33
C LEU A 91 20.13 -12.25 8.79
N MET A 92 21.31 -11.65 8.96
CA MET A 92 22.47 -12.37 9.48
C MET A 92 22.31 -12.75 10.95
N GLU A 93 21.75 -11.85 11.77
CA GLU A 93 21.50 -12.08 13.19
C GLU A 93 20.53 -13.25 13.43
N THR A 94 19.45 -13.33 12.66
CA THR A 94 18.46 -14.40 12.80
C THR A 94 18.79 -15.66 12.01
N GLY A 95 19.75 -15.60 11.09
CA GLY A 95 20.05 -16.69 10.16
C GLY A 95 18.98 -16.88 9.06
N ASP A 96 18.12 -15.88 8.86
CA ASP A 96 17.03 -15.93 7.90
C ASP A 96 17.45 -15.54 6.48
N GLY A 97 16.74 -16.06 5.48
CA GLY A 97 16.97 -15.77 4.06
C GLY A 97 16.07 -14.68 3.48
N ALA A 98 14.95 -14.37 4.15
CA ALA A 98 13.95 -13.44 3.64
C ALA A 98 13.39 -12.51 4.74
N PHE A 99 12.80 -11.40 4.32
CA PHE A 99 12.22 -10.39 5.19
C PHE A 99 10.86 -9.95 4.69
N VAL A 100 10.02 -9.47 5.62
CA VAL A 100 8.64 -9.09 5.34
C VAL A 100 8.43 -7.63 5.71
N VAL A 101 7.79 -6.88 4.81
CA VAL A 101 7.59 -5.45 4.93
C VAL A 101 6.13 -5.09 4.73
N GLN A 102 5.65 -4.10 5.48
CA GLN A 102 4.37 -3.45 5.26
C GLN A 102 4.61 -2.03 4.77
N VAL A 103 4.07 -1.70 3.59
CA VAL A 103 4.05 -0.36 3.01
C VAL A 103 2.69 0.28 3.25
N ASN A 104 2.69 1.40 3.95
CA ASN A 104 1.50 2.19 4.24
C ASN A 104 1.45 3.39 3.31
N TYR A 105 0.33 3.56 2.62
CA TYR A 105 0.09 4.70 1.76
C TYR A 105 -1.38 5.10 1.80
N MET A 106 -1.67 6.34 1.42
CA MET A 106 -3.04 6.80 1.20
C MET A 106 -3.34 6.80 -0.29
N GLU A 107 -4.57 6.47 -0.64
CA GLU A 107 -5.13 6.61 -1.98
C GLU A 107 -6.24 7.65 -1.91
N SER A 108 -6.16 8.70 -2.72
CA SER A 108 -7.20 9.72 -2.85
C SER A 108 -7.81 9.67 -4.24
N ASP A 109 -9.15 9.70 -4.31
CA ASP A 109 -9.92 9.81 -5.55
C ASP A 109 -10.72 11.14 -5.64
N ALA A 110 -10.44 12.09 -4.75
CA ALA A 110 -11.20 13.34 -4.57
C ALA A 110 -11.34 14.20 -5.85
N ASN A 111 -10.36 14.16 -6.75
CA ASN A 111 -10.30 14.99 -7.96
C ASN A 111 -10.39 14.15 -9.24
N GLU A 112 -11.05 12.99 -9.16
CA GLU A 112 -11.22 12.03 -10.26
C GLU A 112 -9.92 11.48 -10.88
N THR A 113 -8.76 11.86 -10.35
CA THR A 113 -7.42 11.35 -10.66
C THR A 113 -6.91 10.67 -9.41
N ARG A 114 -6.58 9.38 -9.52
CA ARG A 114 -6.11 8.63 -8.36
C ARG A 114 -4.73 9.12 -7.93
N THR A 115 -4.65 9.61 -6.71
CA THR A 115 -3.42 10.14 -6.11
C THR A 115 -2.94 9.22 -5.01
N TYR A 116 -1.64 8.93 -4.96
CA TYR A 116 -1.04 8.19 -3.87
C TYR A 116 -0.16 9.11 -3.01
N LEU A 117 -0.22 8.90 -1.70
CA LEU A 117 0.64 9.59 -0.73
C LEU A 117 1.36 8.55 0.11
N SER A 118 2.69 8.58 0.10
CA SER A 118 3.50 7.74 0.98
C SER A 118 3.27 8.11 2.43
N ARG A 119 3.24 7.09 3.31
CA ARG A 119 3.23 7.30 4.76
C ARG A 119 4.48 6.71 5.38
N ASP A 120 4.48 5.40 5.55
CA ASP A 120 5.47 4.69 6.34
C ASP A 120 5.75 3.32 5.72
N ILE A 121 6.96 2.80 5.97
CA ILE A 121 7.33 1.42 5.63
C ILE A 121 7.90 0.76 6.88
N TYR A 122 7.32 -0.37 7.24
CA TYR A 122 7.69 -1.13 8.44
C TYR A 122 8.28 -2.49 8.08
N LEU A 123 9.45 -2.80 8.63
CA LEU A 123 9.99 -4.14 8.64
C LEU A 123 9.24 -4.96 9.70
N LEU A 124 8.35 -5.85 9.26
CA LEU A 124 7.52 -6.67 10.14
C LEU A 124 8.32 -7.79 10.80
N GLY A 125 9.29 -8.36 10.07
CA GLY A 125 10.15 -9.42 10.58
C GLY A 125 10.95 -10.10 9.47
N THR A 126 11.61 -11.19 9.85
CA THR A 126 12.44 -12.03 8.98
C THR A 126 11.96 -13.47 9.06
N VAL A 127 12.19 -14.24 8.00
CA VAL A 127 11.79 -15.64 7.87
C VAL A 127 12.83 -16.43 7.09
N PRO A 128 12.96 -17.76 7.33
CA PRO A 128 14.01 -18.55 6.69
C PRO A 128 13.94 -18.51 5.16
N LYS A 129 12.73 -18.54 4.59
CA LYS A 129 12.48 -18.49 3.14
C LYS A 129 11.30 -17.57 2.84
N ALA A 130 11.26 -17.01 1.63
CA ALA A 130 10.15 -16.18 1.18
C ALA A 130 8.78 -16.90 1.24
N SER A 131 8.76 -18.23 1.04
CA SER A 131 7.56 -19.07 1.18
C SER A 131 7.03 -19.15 2.62
N ASP A 132 7.86 -18.85 3.62
CA ASP A 132 7.46 -18.83 5.04
C ASP A 132 6.83 -17.48 5.45
N ALA A 133 6.67 -16.52 4.53
CA ALA A 133 6.14 -15.19 4.84
C ALA A 133 4.75 -15.21 5.49
N GLY A 134 3.93 -16.25 5.23
CA GLY A 134 2.63 -16.45 5.89
C GLY A 134 2.71 -16.64 7.41
N ARG A 135 3.89 -16.95 7.97
CA ARG A 135 4.11 -16.97 9.43
C ARG A 135 4.02 -15.57 10.05
N ILE A 136 4.31 -14.53 9.28
CA ILE A 136 4.20 -13.13 9.68
C ILE A 136 2.90 -12.53 9.13
N LEU A 137 2.64 -12.75 7.83
CA LEU A 137 1.49 -12.24 7.11
C LEU A 137 0.23 -13.09 7.38
N THR A 138 -0.20 -13.12 8.63
CA THR A 138 -1.40 -13.84 9.04
C THR A 138 -2.68 -13.12 8.57
N ALA A 139 -3.80 -13.85 8.50
CA ALA A 139 -5.10 -13.26 8.15
C ALA A 139 -5.49 -12.12 9.10
N ASP A 140 -5.18 -12.24 10.40
CA ASP A 140 -5.40 -11.18 11.39
C ASP A 140 -4.58 -9.93 11.07
N LEU A 141 -3.31 -10.09 10.71
CA LEU A 141 -2.48 -8.95 10.34
C LEU A 141 -2.97 -8.31 9.05
N MET A 142 -3.30 -9.10 8.03
CA MET A 142 -3.66 -8.60 6.71
C MET A 142 -5.07 -8.01 6.63
N TYR A 143 -6.03 -8.65 7.28
CA TYR A 143 -7.46 -8.37 7.15
C TYR A 143 -8.15 -7.94 8.45
N GLY A 144 -7.46 -8.05 9.59
CA GLY A 144 -7.99 -7.64 10.88
C GLY A 144 -8.22 -6.14 11.01
N PRO A 145 -8.82 -5.70 12.12
CA PRO A 145 -9.14 -4.30 12.35
C PRO A 145 -7.87 -3.44 12.36
N LYS A 146 -7.85 -2.39 11.53
CA LYS A 146 -6.80 -1.39 11.50
C LYS A 146 -7.32 -0.12 12.16
N ILE A 147 -6.58 0.41 13.13
CA ILE A 147 -6.88 1.71 13.74
C ILE A 147 -6.18 2.77 12.90
N ASP A 148 -6.92 3.32 11.94
CA ASP A 148 -6.45 4.48 11.20
C ASP A 148 -6.71 5.75 12.00
N ALA A 149 -5.65 6.50 12.33
CA ALA A 149 -5.73 7.70 13.17
C ALA A 149 -6.57 8.85 12.56
N GLN A 150 -6.96 8.75 11.29
CA GLN A 150 -7.75 9.74 10.59
C GLN A 150 -9.11 9.14 10.26
N ARG A 151 -10.20 9.84 10.61
CA ARG A 151 -11.53 9.46 10.11
C ARG A 151 -11.45 9.45 8.58
N PRO A 152 -11.79 8.34 7.91
CA PRO A 152 -11.87 8.37 6.47
C PRO A 152 -12.90 9.42 6.08
N ASN A 153 -12.49 10.47 5.37
CA ASN A 153 -13.43 11.11 4.47
C ASN A 153 -13.62 10.13 3.31
N ASN A 154 -14.79 10.11 2.67
CA ASN A 154 -15.09 9.11 1.63
C ASN A 154 -14.14 9.17 0.41
N SER A 155 -13.27 10.19 0.33
CA SER A 155 -12.32 10.39 -0.75
C SER A 155 -10.88 9.97 -0.45
N ILE A 156 -10.53 9.60 0.79
CA ILE A 156 -9.19 9.12 1.18
C ILE A 156 -9.29 7.72 1.79
N LYS A 157 -8.54 6.78 1.22
CA LYS A 157 -8.48 5.38 1.64
C LYS A 157 -7.07 5.04 2.12
N PHE A 158 -6.96 4.50 3.32
CA PHE A 158 -5.71 3.90 3.78
C PHE A 158 -5.47 2.57 3.10
N ARG A 159 -4.26 2.38 2.59
CA ARG A 159 -3.83 1.18 1.88
C ARG A 159 -2.58 0.62 2.52
N TYR A 160 -2.57 -0.70 2.56
CA TYR A 160 -1.51 -1.52 3.12
C TYR A 160 -1.07 -2.49 2.03
N ALA A 161 0.17 -2.39 1.57
CA ALA A 161 0.79 -3.37 0.70
C ALA A 161 1.80 -4.19 1.50
N TYR A 162 1.71 -5.51 1.41
CA TYR A 162 2.63 -6.42 2.07
C TYR A 162 3.62 -6.94 1.04
N LEU A 163 4.90 -6.83 1.34
CA LEU A 163 5.98 -7.17 0.44
C LEU A 163 6.89 -8.20 1.11
N VAL A 164 7.43 -9.12 0.30
CA VAL A 164 8.45 -10.07 0.72
C VAL A 164 9.72 -9.77 -0.04
N GLY A 165 10.81 -9.64 0.70
CA GLY A 165 12.13 -9.45 0.12
C GLY A 165 13.10 -10.55 0.51
N GLU A 166 14.13 -10.68 -0.31
CA GLU A 166 15.19 -11.67 -0.17
C GLU A 166 16.49 -11.09 -0.75
N ARG A 167 17.60 -11.76 -0.48
CA ARG A 167 18.88 -11.42 -1.10
C ARG A 167 18.83 -11.72 -2.60
N LEU A 168 19.51 -10.89 -3.38
CA LEU A 168 19.76 -11.13 -4.80
C LEU A 168 20.71 -12.30 -5.02
#